data_AF-A0A650MQ56-F1
#
_entry.id   AF-A0A650MQ56-F1
#
_cell.length_a   1.000
_cell.length_b   1.000
_cell.length_c   1.000
_cell.angle_alpha   90.00
_cell.angle_beta   90.00
_cell.angle_gamma   90.00
#
_symmetry.space_group_name_H-M   'P 1'
#
loop_
_entity.id
_entity.type
_entity.pdbx_description
1 polymer ?
#
loop_
_entity_poly.entity_id
_entity_poly.type
_entity_poly.pdbx_seq_one_letter_code
_entity_poly.pdbx_strand_id
1 'polypeptide(L)'
;MLGLRNICIILAIIYLVGSITTFFQNRLVVYIAQTTASNIRKDLFKNIQKLPLKYFDTHSSGDIMSGLTNDVDNINTILSQSVIQFFSGIINVVGMFIAMLILSPILTWVTIVTTPLMIIITKIIATKTQPLFIKQQRNLGDLNGYIEEMVSGQKTTLLFSEEEQVKDNFNEINEKLTSSAIYAQAFSGLIGPVNNFINNLSYLIVAVSGGYLIVQGKGSISVGIIFTFIIYMRNFTRPINDILNIFNTIQSALAGAERVFEVIEEEKEEDSINAEHIESMEGTVSFENVSFSI
;
A
#
# COMPACT_ATOMS: atom_id res chain seq x y z
N MET A 1 7.31 -28.72 -38.23
CA MET A 1 8.16 -27.54 -37.91
C MET A 1 7.50 -26.19 -38.25
N LEU A 2 6.75 -26.07 -39.36
CA LEU A 2 6.05 -24.82 -39.73
C LEU A 2 5.05 -24.30 -38.67
N GLY A 3 4.30 -25.20 -38.02
CA GLY A 3 3.37 -24.81 -36.94
C GLY A 3 4.05 -24.24 -35.69
N LEU A 4 5.16 -24.86 -35.23
CA LEU A 4 5.90 -24.39 -34.07
C LEU A 4 6.51 -23.00 -34.32
N ARG A 5 7.11 -22.79 -35.50
CA ARG A 5 7.65 -21.49 -35.91
C ARG A 5 6.57 -20.40 -35.89
N ASN A 6 5.38 -20.69 -36.43
CA ASN A 6 4.28 -19.74 -36.43
C ASN A 6 3.79 -19.41 -35.01
N ILE A 7 3.70 -20.41 -34.12
CA ILE A 7 3.34 -20.19 -32.70
C ILE A 7 4.39 -19.32 -32.01
N CYS A 8 5.68 -19.59 -32.21
CA CYS A 8 6.76 -18.77 -31.64
C CYS A 8 6.70 -17.32 -32.13
N ILE A 9 6.44 -17.09 -33.42
CA ILE A 9 6.30 -15.74 -33.99
C ILE A 9 5.08 -15.03 -33.39
N ILE A 10 3.93 -15.71 -33.28
CA ILE A 10 2.72 -15.13 -32.67
C ILE A 10 2.98 -14.77 -31.21
N LEU A 11 3.60 -15.65 -30.43
CA LEU A 11 3.97 -15.38 -29.04
C LEU A 11 4.95 -14.22 -28.92
N ALA A 12 5.95 -14.15 -29.80
CA ALA A 12 6.90 -13.05 -29.83
C ALA A 12 6.20 -11.71 -30.11
N ILE A 13 5.26 -11.67 -31.07
CA ILE A 13 4.46 -10.48 -31.37
C ILE A 13 3.58 -10.11 -30.18
N ILE A 14 2.89 -11.06 -29.55
CA ILE A 14 2.04 -10.82 -28.38
C ILE A 14 2.86 -10.24 -27.23
N TYR A 15 4.03 -10.82 -26.93
CA TYR A 15 4.90 -10.31 -25.86
C TYR A 15 5.50 -8.95 -26.20
N LEU A 16 5.86 -8.71 -27.45
CA LEU A 16 6.40 -7.43 -27.90
C LEU A 16 5.31 -6.34 -27.80
N VAL A 17 4.12 -6.58 -28.32
CA VAL A 17 2.97 -5.67 -28.22
C VAL A 17 2.58 -5.44 -26.75
N GLY A 18 2.52 -6.51 -25.95
CA GLY A 18 2.23 -6.42 -24.53
C GLY A 18 3.27 -5.58 -23.77
N SER A 19 4.56 -5.78 -24.06
CA SER A 19 5.65 -5.01 -23.44
C SER A 19 5.60 -3.54 -23.84
N ILE A 20 5.40 -3.23 -25.13
CA ILE A 20 5.25 -1.86 -25.62
C ILE A 20 4.03 -1.18 -24.98
N THR A 21 2.89 -1.86 -24.94
CA THR A 21 1.66 -1.32 -24.35
C THR A 21 1.84 -1.03 -22.86
N THR A 22 2.45 -1.97 -22.13
CA THR A 22 2.77 -1.82 -20.71
C THR A 22 3.74 -0.66 -20.47
N PHE A 23 4.73 -0.47 -21.34
CA PHE A 23 5.66 0.65 -21.26
C PHE A 23 4.94 2.00 -21.42
N PHE A 24 4.11 2.14 -22.45
CA PHE A 24 3.33 3.37 -22.67
C PHE A 24 2.32 3.63 -21.56
N GLN A 25 1.62 2.60 -21.10
CA GLN A 25 0.69 2.68 -19.97
C GLN A 25 1.42 3.19 -18.71
N ASN A 26 2.55 2.59 -18.33
CA ASN A 26 3.32 3.02 -17.17
C ASN A 26 3.82 4.45 -17.33
N ARG A 27 4.32 4.82 -18.51
CA ARG A 27 4.79 6.18 -18.79
C ARG A 27 3.68 7.21 -18.62
N LEU A 28 2.49 6.94 -19.18
CA LEU A 28 1.33 7.81 -19.08
C LEU A 28 0.87 7.96 -17.63
N VAL A 29 0.77 6.85 -16.90
CA VAL A 29 0.28 6.88 -15.53
C VAL A 29 1.27 7.57 -14.58
N VAL A 30 2.58 7.31 -14.72
CA VAL A 30 3.59 8.06 -13.96
C VAL A 30 3.53 9.55 -14.28
N TYR A 31 3.37 9.92 -15.55
CA TYR A 31 3.26 11.33 -15.94
C TYR A 31 2.03 11.99 -15.31
N ILE A 32 0.85 11.37 -15.40
CA ILE A 32 -0.40 11.90 -14.82
C ILE A 32 -0.25 12.02 -13.29
N ALA A 33 0.13 10.94 -12.61
CA ALA A 33 0.19 10.90 -11.16
C ALA A 33 1.20 11.92 -10.59
N GLN A 34 2.39 12.02 -11.19
CA GLN A 34 3.41 12.99 -10.76
C GLN A 34 3.03 14.44 -11.09
N THR A 35 2.40 14.68 -12.24
CA THR A 35 1.92 16.03 -12.59
C THR A 35 0.83 16.47 -11.62
N THR A 36 -0.13 15.61 -11.32
CA THR A 36 -1.19 15.89 -10.35
C THR A 36 -0.61 16.13 -8.95
N ALA A 37 0.28 15.25 -8.46
CA ALA A 37 0.94 15.43 -7.17
C ALA A 37 1.75 16.73 -7.10
N SER A 38 2.45 17.10 -8.18
CA SER A 38 3.19 18.36 -8.27
C SER A 38 2.26 19.58 -8.21
N ASN A 39 1.12 19.54 -8.89
CA ASN A 39 0.14 20.62 -8.84
C ASN A 39 -0.48 20.76 -7.45
N ILE A 40 -0.89 19.64 -6.84
CA ILE A 40 -1.39 19.62 -5.45
C ILE A 40 -0.38 20.26 -4.51
N ARG A 41 0.90 19.86 -4.57
CA ARG A 41 1.95 20.46 -3.72
C ARG A 41 2.13 21.96 -3.95
N LYS A 42 2.07 22.42 -5.20
CA LYS A 42 2.16 23.85 -5.52
C LYS A 42 0.99 24.62 -4.95
N ASP A 43 -0.23 24.11 -5.11
CA ASP A 43 -1.45 24.75 -4.63
C ASP A 43 -1.47 24.79 -3.09
N LEU A 44 -1.15 23.68 -2.43
CA LEU A 44 -0.96 23.61 -0.97
C LEU A 44 0.06 24.64 -0.50
N PHE A 45 1.27 24.62 -1.07
CA PHE A 45 2.34 25.52 -0.64
C PHE A 45 2.01 27.00 -0.87
N LYS A 46 1.30 27.31 -1.96
CA LYS A 46 0.81 28.66 -2.25
C LYS A 46 -0.28 29.10 -1.26
N ASN A 47 -1.17 28.20 -0.87
CA ASN A 47 -2.24 28.51 0.09
C ASN A 47 -1.69 28.67 1.50
N ILE A 48 -0.80 27.77 1.95
CA ILE A 48 -0.15 27.83 3.26
C ILE A 48 0.52 29.20 3.49
N GLN A 49 1.19 29.77 2.48
CA GLN A 49 1.82 31.09 2.58
C GLN A 49 0.86 32.26 2.83
N LYS A 50 -0.45 32.06 2.62
CA LYS A 50 -1.50 33.06 2.80
C LYS A 50 -2.42 32.77 3.98
N LEU A 51 -2.15 31.71 4.74
CA LEU A 51 -2.97 31.36 5.90
C LEU A 51 -2.65 32.29 7.07
N PRO A 52 -3.64 32.59 7.93
CA PRO A 52 -3.44 33.44 9.09
C PRO A 52 -2.50 32.80 10.11
N LEU A 53 -1.80 33.64 10.89
CA LEU A 53 -0.90 33.18 11.96
C LEU A 53 -1.59 32.20 12.94
N LYS A 54 -2.89 32.41 13.21
CA LYS A 54 -3.71 31.52 14.04
C LYS A 54 -3.70 30.06 13.57
N TYR A 55 -3.63 29.81 12.26
CA TYR A 55 -3.54 28.46 11.72
C TYR A 55 -2.25 27.77 12.17
N PHE A 56 -1.13 28.48 12.14
CA PHE A 56 0.18 27.98 12.56
C PHE A 56 0.32 27.85 14.09
N ASP A 57 -0.46 28.63 14.86
CA ASP A 57 -0.52 28.48 16.32
C ASP A 57 -1.32 27.23 16.74
N THR A 58 -2.26 26.78 15.91
CA THR A 58 -3.13 25.63 16.18
C THR A 58 -2.63 24.32 15.57
N HIS A 59 -1.75 24.37 14.56
CA HIS A 59 -1.22 23.20 13.87
C HIS A 59 0.31 23.12 13.99
N SER A 60 0.82 21.95 14.38
CA SER A 60 2.27 21.74 14.47
C SER A 60 2.93 21.76 13.09
N SER A 61 4.17 22.24 13.00
CA SER A 61 4.93 22.21 11.74
C SER A 61 5.10 20.79 11.18
N GLY A 62 5.13 19.78 12.06
CA GLY A 62 5.20 18.38 11.65
C GLY A 62 3.93 17.90 10.95
N ASP A 63 2.76 18.33 11.43
CA ASP A 63 1.47 17.97 10.84
C ASP A 63 1.30 18.61 9.45
N ILE A 64 1.62 19.90 9.33
CA ILE A 64 1.61 20.62 8.05
C ILE A 64 2.56 19.97 7.04
N MET A 65 3.78 19.63 7.48
CA MET A 65 4.76 18.96 6.62
C MET A 65 4.32 17.55 6.22
N SER A 66 3.66 16.80 7.12
CA SER A 66 3.08 15.49 6.82
C SER A 66 1.99 15.57 5.76
N GLY A 67 1.15 16.61 5.80
CA GLY A 67 0.16 16.90 4.75
C GLY A 67 0.81 17.15 3.38
N LEU A 68 1.88 17.95 3.34
CA LEU A 68 2.55 18.27 2.07
C LEU A 68 3.30 17.07 1.45
N THR A 69 3.72 16.13 2.29
CA THR A 69 4.55 14.99 1.92
C THR A 69 3.71 13.71 1.84
N ASN A 70 3.42 13.11 2.99
CA ASN A 70 2.79 11.80 3.12
C ASN A 70 1.40 11.74 2.48
N ASP A 71 0.54 12.75 2.68
CA ASP A 71 -0.81 12.71 2.12
C ASP A 71 -0.80 12.83 0.61
N VAL A 72 -0.02 13.77 0.08
CA VAL A 72 0.14 13.89 -1.37
C VAL A 72 0.77 12.63 -1.97
N ASP A 73 1.71 11.99 -1.28
CA ASP A 73 2.31 10.72 -1.72
C ASP A 73 1.32 9.55 -1.67
N ASN A 74 0.40 9.51 -0.70
CA ASN A 74 -0.67 8.53 -0.65
C ASN A 74 -1.62 8.69 -1.85
N ILE A 75 -2.01 9.94 -2.18
CA ILE A 75 -2.82 10.26 -3.37
C ILE A 75 -2.09 9.83 -4.64
N ASN A 76 -0.80 10.17 -4.75
CA ASN A 76 0.05 9.78 -5.88
C ASN A 76 0.13 8.25 -6.04
N THR A 77 0.27 7.51 -4.94
CA THR A 77 0.35 6.04 -4.95
C THR A 77 -0.92 5.41 -5.51
N ILE A 78 -2.09 5.94 -5.16
CA ILE A 78 -3.36 5.45 -5.73
C ILE A 78 -3.42 5.68 -7.23
N LEU A 79 -3.14 6.92 -7.65
CA LEU A 79 -3.22 7.31 -9.05
C LEU A 79 -2.21 6.54 -9.91
N SER A 80 -1.01 6.29 -9.36
CA SER A 80 0.10 5.68 -10.09
C SER A 80 0.05 4.15 -10.13
N GLN A 81 -0.51 3.49 -9.10
CA GLN A 81 -0.42 2.03 -8.96
C GLN A 81 -1.75 1.37 -8.62
N SER A 82 -2.42 1.81 -7.55
CA SER A 82 -3.56 1.07 -6.99
C SER A 82 -4.73 0.99 -7.96
N VAL A 83 -5.05 2.08 -8.68
CA VAL A 83 -6.12 2.09 -9.67
C VAL A 83 -5.82 1.12 -10.83
N ILE A 84 -4.58 1.13 -11.36
CA ILE A 84 -4.19 0.20 -12.43
C ILE A 84 -4.31 -1.25 -11.94
N GLN A 85 -3.76 -1.54 -10.75
CA GLN A 85 -3.76 -2.90 -10.20
C GLN A 85 -5.17 -3.40 -9.95
N PHE A 86 -6.09 -2.53 -9.51
CA PHE A 86 -7.49 -2.88 -9.31
C PHE A 86 -8.15 -3.29 -10.63
N PHE A 87 -8.09 -2.44 -11.66
CA PHE A 87 -8.70 -2.75 -12.96
C PHE A 87 -8.02 -3.95 -13.65
N SER A 88 -6.69 -3.99 -13.64
CA SER A 88 -5.92 -5.11 -14.20
C SER A 88 -6.22 -6.42 -13.46
N GLY A 89 -6.39 -6.35 -12.13
CA GLY A 89 -6.76 -7.48 -11.29
C GLY A 89 -8.15 -8.01 -11.66
N ILE A 90 -9.15 -7.14 -11.79
CA ILE A 90 -10.50 -7.52 -12.21
C ILE A 90 -10.47 -8.14 -13.60
N ILE A 91 -9.80 -7.51 -14.57
CA ILE A 91 -9.70 -8.03 -15.95
C ILE A 91 -9.03 -9.41 -15.96
N ASN A 92 -7.96 -9.59 -15.18
CA ASN A 92 -7.27 -10.88 -15.07
C ASN A 92 -8.15 -11.95 -14.43
N VAL A 93 -8.82 -11.66 -13.31
CA VAL A 93 -9.69 -12.62 -12.62
C VAL A 93 -10.86 -13.02 -13.51
N VAL A 94 -11.58 -12.05 -14.08
CA VAL A 94 -12.73 -12.29 -14.95
C VAL A 94 -12.28 -12.98 -16.24
N GLY A 95 -11.19 -12.53 -16.86
CA GLY A 95 -10.63 -13.12 -18.07
C GLY A 95 -10.17 -14.57 -17.88
N MET A 96 -9.46 -14.87 -16.79
CA MET A 96 -9.06 -16.24 -16.45
C MET A 96 -10.28 -17.10 -16.13
N PHE A 97 -11.26 -16.58 -15.40
CA PHE A 97 -12.49 -17.32 -15.08
C PHE A 97 -13.25 -17.72 -16.35
N ILE A 98 -13.45 -16.77 -17.28
CA ILE A 98 -14.11 -17.03 -18.56
C ILE A 98 -13.29 -18.03 -19.38
N ALA A 99 -11.96 -17.86 -19.47
CA ALA A 99 -11.09 -18.79 -20.18
C ALA A 99 -11.14 -20.20 -19.60
N MET A 100 -11.16 -20.34 -18.28
CA MET A 100 -11.32 -21.63 -17.59
C MET A 100 -12.67 -22.27 -17.91
N LEU A 101 -13.77 -21.52 -17.85
CA LEU A 101 -15.09 -22.02 -18.21
C LEU A 101 -15.17 -22.52 -19.65
N ILE A 102 -14.56 -21.81 -20.60
CA ILE A 102 -14.50 -22.21 -22.01
C ILE A 102 -13.70 -23.50 -22.18
N LEU A 103 -12.58 -23.66 -21.46
CA LEU A 103 -11.71 -24.82 -21.59
C LEU A 103 -12.30 -26.08 -20.93
N SER A 104 -12.80 -25.98 -19.70
CA SER A 104 -13.46 -27.09 -19.00
C SER A 104 -14.25 -26.59 -17.78
N PRO A 105 -15.60 -26.62 -17.83
CA PRO A 105 -16.43 -26.29 -16.68
C PRO A 105 -16.15 -27.17 -15.45
N ILE A 106 -15.76 -28.43 -15.65
CA ILE A 106 -15.50 -29.40 -14.58
C ILE A 106 -14.22 -29.02 -13.81
N LEU A 107 -13.12 -28.74 -14.51
CA LEU A 107 -11.86 -28.31 -13.88
C LEU A 107 -11.97 -26.92 -13.26
N THR A 108 -12.85 -26.08 -13.81
CA THR A 108 -13.16 -24.76 -13.24
C THR A 108 -13.81 -24.91 -11.88
N TRP A 109 -14.81 -25.79 -11.73
CA TRP A 109 -15.43 -26.05 -10.42
C TRP A 109 -14.44 -26.53 -9.37
N VAL A 110 -13.52 -27.43 -9.74
CA VAL A 110 -12.43 -27.86 -8.86
C VAL A 110 -11.61 -26.66 -8.39
N THR A 111 -11.23 -25.77 -9.31
CA THR A 111 -10.46 -24.57 -8.99
C THR A 111 -11.24 -23.63 -8.06
N ILE A 112 -12.50 -23.35 -8.39
CA ILE A 112 -13.42 -22.51 -7.58
C ILE A 112 -13.59 -23.07 -6.17
N VAL A 113 -13.52 -24.38 -5.95
CA VAL A 113 -13.61 -24.97 -4.61
C VAL A 113 -12.29 -24.84 -3.85
N THR A 114 -11.15 -24.98 -4.54
CA THR A 114 -9.82 -24.85 -3.91
C THR A 114 -9.44 -23.41 -3.55
N THR A 115 -9.93 -22.41 -4.29
CA THR A 115 -9.58 -20.99 -4.04
C THR A 115 -10.11 -20.46 -2.70
N PRO A 116 -11.39 -20.63 -2.31
CA PRO A 116 -11.92 -20.25 -1.01
C PRO A 116 -11.17 -20.92 0.13
N LEU A 117 -10.78 -22.20 -0.03
CA LEU A 117 -9.96 -22.90 0.96
C LEU A 117 -8.63 -22.17 1.20
N MET A 118 -7.97 -21.74 0.12
CA MET A 118 -6.75 -20.93 0.21
C MET A 118 -6.99 -19.61 0.94
N ILE A 119 -8.02 -18.85 0.54
CA ILE A 119 -8.37 -17.56 1.15
C ILE A 119 -8.69 -17.72 2.64
N ILE A 120 -9.47 -18.74 3.02
CA ILE A 120 -9.85 -19.01 4.40
C ILE A 120 -8.61 -19.33 5.24
N ILE A 121 -7.72 -20.20 4.75
CA ILE A 121 -6.50 -20.55 5.50
C ILE A 121 -5.59 -19.33 5.64
N THR A 122 -5.36 -18.58 4.56
CA THR A 122 -4.57 -17.33 4.63
C THR A 122 -5.19 -16.34 5.61
N LYS A 123 -6.52 -16.18 5.59
CA LYS A 123 -7.25 -15.29 6.50
C LYS A 123 -7.08 -15.73 7.96
N ILE A 124 -7.25 -17.02 8.26
CA ILE A 124 -7.07 -17.56 9.61
C ILE A 124 -5.66 -17.28 10.13
N ILE A 125 -4.63 -17.55 9.32
CA ILE A 125 -3.24 -17.27 9.70
C ILE A 125 -3.05 -15.77 9.93
N ALA A 126 -3.49 -14.92 8.99
CA ALA A 126 -3.39 -13.47 9.10
C ALA A 126 -4.07 -12.94 10.38
N THR A 127 -5.27 -13.41 10.71
CA THR A 127 -6.00 -13.00 11.94
C THR A 127 -5.28 -13.45 13.21
N LYS A 128 -4.57 -14.59 13.18
CA LYS A 128 -3.75 -15.07 14.31
C LYS A 128 -2.42 -14.32 14.43
N THR A 129 -1.83 -13.89 13.30
CA THR A 129 -0.56 -13.15 13.27
C THR A 129 -0.75 -11.67 13.61
N GLN A 130 -1.90 -11.07 13.27
CA GLN A 130 -2.20 -9.66 13.56
C GLN A 130 -1.95 -9.23 15.02
N PRO A 131 -2.47 -9.92 16.07
CA PRO A 131 -2.19 -9.54 17.46
C PRO A 131 -0.71 -9.65 17.84
N LEU A 132 0.06 -10.54 17.21
CA LEU A 132 1.50 -10.66 17.43
C LEU A 132 2.24 -9.44 16.85
N PHE A 133 1.86 -8.98 15.66
CA PHE A 133 2.39 -7.74 15.09
C PHE A 133 2.02 -6.51 15.92
N ILE A 134 0.80 -6.45 16.47
CA ILE A 134 0.42 -5.36 17.39
C ILE A 134 1.31 -5.38 18.64
N LYS A 135 1.56 -6.55 19.22
CA LYS A 135 2.47 -6.69 20.37
C LYS A 135 3.91 -6.30 20.04
N GLN A 136 4.41 -6.75 18.89
CA GLN A 136 5.73 -6.36 18.38
C GLN A 136 5.83 -4.84 18.21
N GLN A 137 4.82 -4.21 17.61
CA GLN A 137 4.81 -2.77 17.38
C GLN A 137 4.78 -1.98 18.70
N ARG A 138 4.03 -2.46 19.70
CA ARG A 138 4.01 -1.86 21.04
C ARG A 138 5.38 -1.94 21.72
N ASN A 139 6.00 -3.12 21.74
CA ASN A 139 7.33 -3.31 22.34
C ASN A 139 8.41 -2.50 21.59
N LEU A 140 8.26 -2.32 20.28
CA LEU A 140 9.15 -1.47 19.48
C LEU A 140 8.97 0.01 19.85
N GLY A 141 7.72 0.45 20.09
CA GLY A 141 7.42 1.77 20.61
C GLY A 141 8.04 2.02 21.98
N ASP A 142 7.92 1.06 22.91
CA ASP A 142 8.54 1.14 24.24
C ASP A 142 10.06 1.26 24.14
N LEU A 143 10.70 0.47 23.25
CA LEU A 143 12.14 0.54 23.00
C LEU A 143 12.55 1.90 22.41
N ASN A 144 11.82 2.40 21.41
CA ASN A 144 12.12 3.68 20.77
C ASN A 144 11.94 4.85 21.74
N GLY A 145 10.88 4.84 22.57
CA GLY A 145 10.67 5.84 23.61
C GLY A 145 11.80 5.83 24.64
N TYR A 146 12.25 4.65 25.05
CA TYR A 146 13.40 4.52 25.94
C TYR A 146 14.69 5.07 25.32
N ILE A 147 14.94 4.77 24.04
CA ILE A 147 16.10 5.32 23.30
C ILE A 147 16.01 6.85 23.24
N GLU A 148 14.84 7.41 22.92
CA GLU A 148 14.64 8.86 22.82
C GLU A 148 14.91 9.58 24.14
N GLU A 149 14.41 9.02 25.25
CA GLU A 149 14.64 9.56 26.60
C GLU A 149 16.12 9.49 26.99
N MET A 150 16.78 8.34 26.77
CA MET A 150 18.18 8.16 27.16
C MET A 150 19.15 8.96 26.29
N VAL A 151 18.87 9.12 24.99
CA VAL A 151 19.68 9.95 24.10
C VAL A 151 19.52 11.43 24.44
N SER A 152 18.29 11.89 24.70
CA SER A 152 18.03 13.27 25.13
C SER A 152 18.64 13.56 26.52
N GLY A 153 18.59 12.57 27.41
CA GLY A 153 19.13 12.59 28.77
C GLY A 153 20.59 12.17 28.92
N GLN A 154 21.33 11.96 27.83
CA GLN A 154 22.66 11.33 27.86
C GLN A 154 23.63 12.00 28.85
N LYS A 155 23.62 13.33 28.91
CA LYS A 155 24.48 14.08 29.85
C LYS A 155 24.16 13.74 31.31
N THR A 156 22.88 13.61 31.63
CA THR A 156 22.41 13.24 32.97
C THR A 156 22.89 11.83 33.31
N THR A 157 22.71 10.86 32.41
CA THR A 157 23.19 9.48 32.61
C THR A 157 24.70 9.43 32.89
N LEU A 158 25.51 10.15 32.12
CA LEU A 158 26.97 10.23 32.31
C LEU A 158 27.34 10.91 33.65
N LEU A 159 26.64 11.98 34.03
CA LEU A 159 26.88 12.72 35.28
C LEU A 159 26.60 11.87 36.52
N PHE A 160 25.61 10.98 36.46
CA PHE A 160 25.26 10.07 37.55
C PHE A 160 25.96 8.70 37.46
N SER A 161 26.72 8.43 36.38
CA SER A 161 27.40 7.15 36.14
C SER A 161 26.46 5.93 36.16
N GLU A 162 25.26 6.10 35.58
CA GLU A 162 24.19 5.09 35.53
C GLU A 162 24.17 4.29 34.21
N GLU A 163 25.28 4.24 33.46
CA GLU A 163 25.32 3.63 32.12
C GLU A 163 24.99 2.14 32.13
N GLU A 164 25.47 1.38 33.12
CA GLU A 164 25.16 -0.05 33.23
C GLU A 164 23.69 -0.26 33.62
N GLN A 165 23.10 0.58 34.49
CA GLN A 165 21.66 0.49 34.80
C GLN A 165 20.81 0.78 33.56
N VAL A 166 21.17 1.79 32.78
CA VAL A 166 20.50 2.13 31.51
C VAL A 166 20.58 0.98 30.52
N LYS A 167 21.74 0.32 30.44
CA LYS A 167 21.95 -0.84 29.58
C LYS A 167 21.17 -2.06 30.03
N ASP A 168 21.06 -2.31 31.34
CA ASP A 168 20.25 -3.41 31.88
C ASP A 168 18.75 -3.19 31.59
N ASN A 169 18.25 -1.98 31.79
CA ASN A 169 16.88 -1.61 31.44
C ASN A 169 16.62 -1.73 29.93
N PHE A 170 17.57 -1.29 29.10
CA PHE A 170 17.51 -1.47 27.65
C PHE A 170 17.42 -2.95 27.28
N ASN A 171 18.23 -3.81 27.90
CA ASN A 171 18.24 -5.24 27.64
C ASN A 171 16.89 -5.88 27.97
N GLU A 172 16.27 -5.53 29.10
CA GLU A 172 14.95 -6.06 29.49
C GLU A 172 13.87 -5.69 28.46
N ILE A 173 13.86 -4.44 27.98
CA ILE A 173 12.91 -3.97 26.96
C ILE A 173 13.20 -4.66 25.62
N ASN A 174 14.48 -4.76 25.26
CA ASN A 174 14.92 -5.40 24.02
C ASN A 174 14.60 -6.90 23.98
N GLU A 175 14.66 -7.61 25.11
CA GLU A 175 14.24 -9.01 25.20
C GLU A 175 12.74 -9.18 24.94
N LYS A 176 11.91 -8.28 25.48
CA LYS A 176 10.46 -8.26 25.21
C LYS A 176 10.19 -8.05 23.72
N LEU A 177 10.88 -7.10 23.08
CA LEU A 177 10.80 -6.88 21.65
C LEU A 177 11.24 -8.13 20.88
N THR A 178 12.42 -8.66 21.18
CA THR A 178 13.00 -9.85 20.52
C THR A 178 12.03 -11.03 20.56
N SER A 179 11.51 -11.35 21.75
CA SER A 179 10.52 -12.42 21.91
C SER A 179 9.27 -12.18 21.06
N SER A 180 8.66 -10.99 21.16
CA SER A 180 7.47 -10.65 20.38
C SER A 180 7.71 -10.68 18.86
N ALA A 181 8.87 -10.21 18.40
CA ALA A 181 9.25 -10.18 16.99
C ALA A 181 9.50 -11.59 16.44
N ILE A 182 10.14 -12.48 17.20
CA ILE A 182 10.32 -13.88 16.82
C ILE A 182 8.97 -14.54 16.59
N TYR A 183 8.01 -14.40 17.51
CA TYR A 183 6.68 -14.96 17.34
C TYR A 183 5.94 -14.35 16.15
N ALA A 184 5.90 -13.02 16.03
CA ALA A 184 5.23 -12.34 14.92
C ALA A 184 5.79 -12.79 13.55
N GLN A 185 7.12 -12.82 13.42
CA GLN A 185 7.79 -13.20 12.18
C GLN A 185 7.68 -14.70 11.89
N ALA A 186 7.75 -15.56 12.91
CA ALA A 186 7.57 -17.00 12.72
C ALA A 186 6.18 -17.33 12.19
N PHE A 187 5.12 -16.77 12.80
CA PHE A 187 3.74 -16.98 12.34
C PHE A 187 3.47 -16.35 10.97
N SER A 188 4.01 -15.15 10.71
CA SER A 188 3.94 -14.53 9.38
C SER A 188 4.65 -15.38 8.31
N GLY A 189 5.82 -15.92 8.65
CA GLY A 189 6.63 -16.77 7.80
C GLY A 189 5.95 -18.07 7.37
N LEU A 190 4.93 -18.55 8.12
CA LEU A 190 4.15 -19.74 7.75
C LEU A 190 3.22 -19.52 6.55
N ILE A 191 2.84 -18.27 6.24
CA ILE A 191 1.92 -17.96 5.13
C ILE A 191 2.48 -18.48 3.81
N GLY A 192 3.78 -18.28 3.55
CA GLY A 192 4.43 -18.73 2.31
C GLY A 192 4.40 -20.25 2.11
N PRO A 193 4.95 -21.05 3.04
CA PRO A 193 4.91 -22.51 2.99
C PRO A 193 3.49 -23.09 2.90
N VAL A 194 2.52 -22.54 3.66
CA VAL A 194 1.12 -23.00 3.62
C VAL A 194 0.50 -22.71 2.25
N ASN A 195 0.72 -21.51 1.70
CA ASN A 195 0.25 -21.18 0.35
C ASN A 195 0.89 -22.10 -0.72
N ASN A 196 2.18 -22.39 -0.59
CA ASN A 196 2.86 -23.34 -1.48
C ASN A 196 2.29 -24.75 -1.37
N PHE A 197 1.99 -25.22 -0.16
CA PHE A 197 1.36 -26.52 0.06
C PHE A 197 -0.03 -26.59 -0.59
N ILE A 198 -0.87 -25.57 -0.40
CA ILE A 198 -2.21 -25.50 -1.01
C ILE A 198 -2.12 -25.44 -2.54
N ASN A 199 -1.17 -24.67 -3.08
CA ASN A 199 -0.93 -24.61 -4.53
C ASN A 199 -0.51 -25.98 -5.10
N ASN A 200 0.36 -26.71 -4.41
CA ASN A 200 0.78 -28.05 -4.81
C ASN A 200 -0.35 -29.08 -4.69
N LEU A 201 -1.18 -28.98 -3.65
CA LEU A 201 -2.35 -29.84 -3.49
C LEU A 201 -3.36 -29.57 -4.62
N SER A 202 -3.61 -28.31 -4.92
CA SER A 202 -4.53 -27.91 -5.99
C SER A 202 -3.99 -28.34 -7.38
N TYR A 203 -2.67 -28.23 -7.60
CA TYR A 203 -2.00 -28.79 -8.77
C TYR A 203 -2.26 -30.30 -8.90
N LEU A 204 -2.08 -31.05 -7.82
CA LEU A 204 -2.31 -32.50 -7.81
C LEU A 204 -3.76 -32.83 -8.14
N ILE A 205 -4.73 -32.14 -7.53
CA ILE A 205 -6.16 -32.36 -7.78
C ILE A 205 -6.48 -32.08 -9.25
N VAL A 206 -6.00 -30.98 -9.83
CA VAL A 206 -6.22 -30.63 -11.25
C VAL A 206 -5.54 -31.64 -12.18
N ALA A 207 -4.33 -32.09 -11.87
CA ALA A 207 -3.61 -33.07 -12.68
C ALA A 207 -4.30 -34.45 -12.68
N VAL A 208 -4.73 -34.94 -11.51
CA VAL A 208 -5.41 -36.23 -11.37
C VAL A 208 -6.80 -36.18 -12.01
N SER A 209 -7.59 -35.15 -11.72
CA SER A 209 -8.93 -34.99 -12.31
C SER A 209 -8.86 -34.77 -13.82
N GLY A 210 -7.93 -33.95 -14.31
CA GLY A 210 -7.69 -33.76 -15.73
C GLY A 210 -7.25 -35.05 -16.42
N GLY A 211 -6.30 -35.79 -15.84
CA GLY A 211 -5.85 -37.08 -16.36
C GLY A 211 -6.98 -38.11 -16.42
N TYR A 212 -7.82 -38.17 -15.39
CA TYR A 212 -9.00 -39.02 -15.38
C TYR A 212 -10.00 -38.67 -16.49
N LEU A 213 -10.26 -37.37 -16.73
CA LEU A 213 -11.16 -36.91 -17.79
C LEU A 213 -10.62 -37.24 -19.20
N ILE A 214 -9.30 -37.16 -19.40
CA ILE A 214 -8.64 -37.60 -20.65
C ILE A 214 -8.91 -39.10 -20.88
N VAL A 215 -8.69 -39.94 -19.86
CA VAL A 215 -8.87 -41.39 -19.96
C VAL A 215 -10.34 -41.75 -20.22
N GLN A 216 -11.29 -41.02 -19.62
CA GLN A 216 -12.72 -41.21 -19.87
C GLN A 216 -13.20 -40.70 -21.24
N GLY A 217 -12.35 -40.01 -22.01
CA GLY A 217 -12.74 -39.40 -23.29
C GLY A 217 -13.81 -38.30 -23.14
N LYS A 218 -14.01 -37.75 -21.94
CA LYS A 218 -15.02 -36.72 -21.67
C LYS A 218 -14.44 -35.33 -21.87
N GLY A 219 -15.04 -34.58 -22.79
CA GLY A 219 -14.88 -33.11 -22.88
C GLY A 219 -13.64 -32.59 -23.62
N SER A 220 -13.11 -33.29 -24.63
CA SER A 220 -11.99 -32.84 -25.47
C SER A 220 -10.81 -32.23 -24.71
N ILE A 221 -10.57 -32.67 -23.47
CA ILE A 221 -9.49 -32.18 -22.63
C ILE A 221 -8.19 -32.75 -23.17
N SER A 222 -7.21 -31.89 -23.43
CA SER A 222 -5.85 -32.29 -23.83
C SER A 222 -4.86 -32.02 -22.70
N VAL A 223 -3.68 -32.61 -22.79
CA VAL A 223 -2.57 -32.32 -21.85
C VAL A 223 -2.25 -30.81 -21.81
N GLY A 224 -2.36 -30.13 -22.97
CA GLY A 224 -2.19 -28.68 -23.05
C GLY A 224 -3.22 -27.91 -22.22
N ILE A 225 -4.49 -28.36 -22.24
CA ILE A 225 -5.55 -27.73 -21.43
C ILE A 225 -5.26 -27.87 -19.94
N ILE A 226 -4.82 -29.04 -19.48
CA ILE A 226 -4.43 -29.26 -18.07
C ILE A 226 -3.29 -28.32 -17.67
N PHE A 227 -2.26 -28.21 -18.52
CA PHE A 227 -1.13 -27.32 -18.27
C PHE A 227 -1.56 -25.85 -18.20
N THR A 228 -2.40 -25.40 -19.14
CA THR A 228 -2.99 -24.05 -19.12
C THR A 228 -3.82 -23.81 -17.86
N PHE A 229 -4.62 -24.79 -17.42
CA PHE A 229 -5.41 -24.71 -16.20
C PHE A 229 -4.54 -24.53 -14.94
N ILE A 230 -3.46 -25.29 -14.84
CA ILE A 230 -2.49 -25.15 -13.74
C ILE A 230 -1.91 -23.74 -13.68
N ILE A 231 -1.59 -23.15 -14.83
CA ILE A 231 -1.07 -21.78 -14.92
C ILE A 231 -2.14 -20.78 -14.48
N TYR A 232 -3.37 -20.89 -14.98
CA TYR A 232 -4.47 -19.99 -14.59
C TYR A 232 -4.79 -20.09 -13.11
N MET A 233 -4.85 -21.31 -12.55
CA MET A 233 -5.10 -21.54 -11.12
C MET A 233 -4.08 -20.80 -10.24
N ARG A 234 -2.77 -20.89 -10.54
CA ARG A 234 -1.72 -20.20 -9.78
C ARG A 234 -1.84 -18.68 -9.88
N ASN A 235 -2.32 -18.16 -11.01
CA ASN A 235 -2.49 -16.73 -11.23
C ASN A 235 -3.86 -16.20 -10.77
N PHE A 236 -4.82 -17.06 -10.44
CA PHE A 236 -6.16 -16.66 -10.02
C PHE A 236 -6.17 -16.06 -8.61
N THR A 237 -5.34 -16.57 -7.69
CA THR A 237 -5.37 -16.15 -6.27
C THR A 237 -4.65 -14.82 -6.01
N ARG A 238 -3.57 -14.53 -6.74
CA ARG A 238 -2.75 -13.34 -6.48
C ARG A 238 -3.53 -12.02 -6.67
N PRO A 239 -4.24 -11.80 -7.79
CA PRO A 239 -5.03 -10.59 -7.99
C PRO A 239 -6.11 -10.37 -6.94
N ILE A 240 -6.70 -11.44 -6.39
CA ILE A 240 -7.71 -11.34 -5.33
C ILE A 240 -7.09 -10.71 -4.07
N ASN A 241 -5.90 -11.15 -3.68
CA ASN A 241 -5.18 -10.58 -2.54
C ASN A 241 -4.75 -9.13 -2.82
N ASP A 242 -4.32 -8.83 -4.04
CA ASP A 242 -3.94 -7.47 -4.43
C ASP A 242 -5.14 -6.51 -4.33
N ILE A 243 -6.33 -6.93 -4.78
CA ILE A 243 -7.59 -6.16 -4.65
C ILE A 243 -7.93 -5.88 -3.18
N LEU A 244 -7.77 -6.87 -2.29
CA LEU A 244 -8.05 -6.67 -0.86
C LEU A 244 -7.11 -5.63 -0.22
N ASN A 245 -5.84 -5.60 -0.61
CA ASN A 245 -4.88 -4.63 -0.09
C ASN A 245 -5.15 -3.22 -0.59
N ILE A 246 -5.65 -3.07 -1.82
CA ILE A 246 -5.97 -1.77 -2.42
C ILE A 246 -7.05 -1.03 -1.62
N PHE A 247 -8.01 -1.72 -1.00
CA PHE A 247 -9.03 -1.08 -0.15
C PHE A 247 -8.45 -0.30 1.02
N ASN A 248 -7.35 -0.78 1.61
CA ASN A 248 -6.68 -0.06 2.70
C ASN A 248 -5.97 1.19 2.16
N THR A 249 -5.28 1.05 1.02
CA THR A 249 -4.62 2.19 0.36
C THR A 249 -5.62 3.27 -0.06
N ILE A 250 -6.79 2.87 -0.58
CA ILE A 250 -7.89 3.79 -0.93
C ILE A 250 -8.34 4.61 0.28
N GLN A 251 -8.58 3.97 1.41
CA GLN A 251 -8.97 4.68 2.63
C GLN A 251 -7.90 5.68 3.09
N SER A 252 -6.62 5.27 3.09
CA SER A 252 -5.53 6.16 3.49
C SER A 252 -5.39 7.39 2.60
N ALA A 253 -5.54 7.26 1.28
CA ALA A 253 -5.45 8.43 0.41
C ALA A 253 -6.72 9.29 0.41
N LEU A 254 -7.91 8.72 0.69
CA LEU A 254 -9.11 9.53 0.88
C LEU A 254 -8.97 10.43 2.12
N ALA A 255 -8.49 9.87 3.23
CA ALA A 255 -8.18 10.67 4.43
C ALA A 255 -7.08 11.71 4.16
N GLY A 256 -6.03 11.33 3.40
CA GLY A 256 -5.00 12.29 2.99
C GLY A 256 -5.54 13.40 2.07
N ALA A 257 -6.43 13.06 1.13
CA ALA A 257 -7.06 14.04 0.25
C ALA A 257 -7.96 15.00 1.03
N GLU A 258 -8.75 14.50 1.98
CA GLU A 258 -9.59 15.34 2.86
C GLU A 258 -8.75 16.40 3.57
N ARG A 259 -7.67 16.01 4.25
CA ARG A 259 -6.74 16.96 4.90
C ARG A 259 -6.11 17.95 3.94
N VAL A 260 -5.70 17.50 2.75
CA VAL A 260 -5.16 18.36 1.69
C VAL A 260 -6.19 19.40 1.25
N PHE A 261 -7.44 19.00 1.06
CA PHE A 261 -8.53 19.90 0.66
C PHE A 261 -8.91 20.87 1.76
N GLU A 262 -8.97 20.43 3.03
CA GLU A 262 -9.17 21.31 4.19
C GLU A 262 -8.17 22.47 4.18
N VAL A 263 -6.87 22.21 3.98
CA VAL A 263 -5.83 23.26 3.92
C VAL A 263 -5.99 24.19 2.71
N ILE A 264 -6.43 23.66 1.57
CA ILE A 264 -6.61 24.44 0.34
C ILE A 264 -7.82 25.37 0.43
N GLU A 265 -8.87 24.92 1.13
CA GLU A 265 -10.15 25.60 1.32
C GLU A 265 -10.17 26.51 2.56
N GLU A 266 -9.16 26.44 3.43
CA GLU A 266 -9.00 27.31 4.59
C GLU A 266 -8.98 28.81 4.20
N GLU A 267 -9.59 29.64 5.06
CA GLU A 267 -9.73 31.08 4.83
C GLU A 267 -8.35 31.77 4.88
N LYS A 268 -8.07 32.60 3.89
CA LYS A 268 -6.77 33.26 3.71
C LYS A 268 -6.80 34.66 4.30
N GLU A 269 -5.64 35.15 4.71
CA GLU A 269 -5.48 36.58 4.97
C GLU A 269 -5.64 37.34 3.65
N GLU A 270 -6.65 38.20 3.60
CA GLU A 270 -6.88 39.12 2.50
C GLU A 270 -6.81 40.55 3.02
N ASP A 271 -6.19 41.42 2.23
CA ASP A 271 -6.21 42.85 2.49
C ASP A 271 -7.65 43.38 2.45
N SER A 272 -7.92 44.40 3.26
CA SER A 272 -9.19 45.14 3.17
C SER A 272 -9.36 45.72 1.76
N ILE A 273 -10.60 45.74 1.26
CA ILE A 273 -10.95 46.32 -0.06
C ILE A 273 -10.47 47.77 -0.18
N ASN A 274 -10.32 48.49 0.93
CA ASN A 274 -9.86 49.87 0.99
C ASN A 274 -8.40 50.00 1.45
N ALA A 275 -7.59 48.95 1.34
CA ALA A 275 -6.17 49.04 1.66
C ALA A 275 -5.47 50.04 0.74
N GLU A 276 -4.86 51.07 1.31
CA GLU A 276 -4.14 52.11 0.57
C GLU A 276 -2.66 51.75 0.46
N HIS A 277 -2.08 51.94 -0.73
CA HIS A 277 -0.65 51.80 -0.93
C HIS A 277 0.06 53.07 -0.46
N ILE A 278 0.89 52.97 0.58
CA ILE A 278 1.61 54.12 1.15
C ILE A 278 2.93 54.33 0.40
N GLU A 279 3.09 55.46 -0.30
CA GLU A 279 4.33 55.81 -1.02
C GLU A 279 5.38 56.50 -0.13
N SER A 280 4.94 57.27 0.88
CA SER A 280 5.83 57.91 1.86
C SER A 280 5.15 58.02 3.21
N MET A 281 5.86 57.69 4.30
CA MET A 281 5.33 57.71 5.67
C MET A 281 6.28 58.44 6.61
N GLU A 282 5.75 59.25 7.53
CA GLU A 282 6.53 59.89 8.61
C GLU A 282 6.81 58.94 9.79
N GLY A 283 6.16 57.78 9.84
CA GLY A 283 6.43 56.71 10.81
C GLY A 283 5.79 56.88 12.19
N THR A 284 4.77 57.73 12.33
CA THR A 284 4.05 57.87 13.61
C THR A 284 3.11 56.68 13.86
N VAL A 285 3.28 55.99 14.99
CA VAL A 285 2.44 54.86 15.41
C VAL A 285 1.76 55.20 16.74
N SER A 286 0.46 54.95 16.85
CA SER A 286 -0.33 55.16 18.08
C SER A 286 -1.23 53.95 18.35
N PHE A 287 -1.43 53.63 19.63
CA PHE A 287 -2.32 52.57 20.09
C PHE A 287 -3.42 53.22 20.93
N GLU A 288 -4.68 53.08 20.53
CA GLU A 288 -5.83 53.64 21.25
C GLU A 288 -6.78 52.54 21.71
N ASN A 289 -6.91 52.36 23.04
CA ASN A 289 -7.85 51.42 23.68
C ASN A 289 -7.80 49.96 23.13
N VAL A 290 -6.62 49.48 22.76
CA VAL A 290 -6.44 48.14 22.19
C VAL A 290 -6.38 47.08 23.30
N SER A 291 -7.13 45.99 23.14
CA SER A 291 -7.06 44.79 23.99
C SER A 291 -6.87 43.56 23.11
N PHE A 292 -5.99 42.63 23.50
CA PHE A 292 -5.71 41.40 22.76
C PHE A 292 -5.59 40.20 23.70
N SER A 293 -6.01 39.03 23.23
CA SER A 293 -5.88 37.73 23.92
C SER A 293 -5.25 36.73 22.95
N ILE A 294 -4.38 35.89 23.49
CA ILE A 294 -3.82 34.70 22.83
C ILE A 294 -4.84 33.57 22.92
#